data_AF-A0A014LP02-F1
#
_entry.id   AF-A0A014LP02-F1
#
_cell.length_a   1.000
_cell.length_b   1.000
_cell.length_c   1.000
_cell.angle_alpha   90.00
_cell.angle_beta   90.00
_cell.angle_gamma   90.00
#
_symmetry.space_group_name_H-M   'P 1'
#
loop_
_entity.id
_entity.type
_entity.pdbx_description
1 polymer ?
#
loop_
_entity_poly.entity_id
_entity_poly.type
_entity_poly.pdbx_seq_one_letter_code
_entity_poly.pdbx_strand_id
1 'polypeptide(L)'
;MAEREVRLYAGDIGDKFPEPSAAAPVLHNTALAQLGMPLIDCVNVTELAQVCAEIERCSFLFALGTIPVRGATGLPVNPLAIF
;
A
#
# COMPACT_ATOMS: atom_id res chain seq x y z
N MET A 1 0.16 8.95 9.81
CA MET A 1 -0.71 7.80 9.45
C MET A 1 -1.62 7.41 10.62
N ALA A 2 -1.06 7.11 11.80
CA ALA A 2 -1.84 6.80 13.00
C ALA A 2 -2.85 7.89 13.41
N GLU A 3 -2.45 9.16 13.46
CA GLU A 3 -3.36 10.29 13.79
C GLU A 3 -4.53 10.45 12.83
N ARG A 4 -4.38 9.98 11.59
CA ARG A 4 -5.42 10.01 10.55
C ARG A 4 -6.19 8.69 10.44
N GLU A 5 -5.94 7.77 11.37
CA GLU A 5 -6.52 6.42 11.43
C GLU A 5 -6.42 5.64 10.11
N VAL A 6 -5.33 5.84 9.37
CA VAL A 6 -5.08 5.12 8.10
C VAL A 6 -4.96 3.62 8.40
N ARG A 7 -5.73 2.80 7.68
CA ARG A 7 -5.78 1.35 7.87
C ARG A 7 -5.05 0.54 6.80
N LEU A 8 -4.60 1.17 5.72
CA LEU A 8 -3.86 0.53 4.63
C LEU A 8 -2.99 1.58 3.94
N TYR A 9 -1.77 1.22 3.55
CA TYR A 9 -0.91 2.04 2.70
C TYR A 9 -0.63 1.30 1.39
N ALA A 10 -0.82 2.01 0.28
CA ALA A 10 -0.62 1.53 -1.08
C ALA A 10 0.22 2.56 -1.81
N GLY A 11 1.47 2.20 -2.15
CA GLY A 11 2.46 3.14 -2.68
C GLY A 11 3.17 2.59 -3.91
N ASP A 12 3.56 3.49 -4.81
CA ASP A 12 4.46 3.21 -5.93
C ASP A 12 5.94 3.22 -5.52
N ILE A 13 6.23 3.79 -4.34
CA ILE A 13 7.54 3.79 -3.69
C ILE A 13 7.44 3.02 -2.37
N GLY A 14 8.31 2.03 -2.21
CA GLY A 14 8.46 1.26 -0.98
C GLY A 14 9.69 1.66 -0.17
N ASP A 15 10.01 0.83 0.83
CA ASP A 15 11.30 0.90 1.51
C ASP A 15 12.47 0.52 0.58
N LYS A 16 13.69 0.84 1.02
CA LYS A 16 14.88 0.15 0.51
C LYS A 16 14.77 -1.37 0.72
N PHE A 17 15.42 -2.11 -0.17
CA PHE A 17 15.55 -3.56 0.01
C PHE A 17 16.24 -3.90 1.35
N PRO A 18 15.82 -4.99 2.02
CA PRO A 18 16.44 -5.40 3.27
C PRO A 18 17.88 -5.85 3.03
N GLU A 19 18.80 -5.36 3.86
CA GLU A 19 20.22 -5.73 3.86
C GLU A 19 20.59 -6.35 5.22
N PRO A 20 21.38 -7.44 5.26
CA PRO A 20 21.63 -8.19 6.50
C PRO A 20 22.23 -7.37 7.66
N SER A 21 23.03 -6.35 7.35
CA SER A 21 23.73 -5.51 8.33
C SER A 21 23.05 -4.15 8.56
N ALA A 22 21.95 -3.87 7.87
CA ALA A 22 21.28 -2.59 7.97
C ALA A 22 20.14 -2.62 9.00
N ALA A 23 19.77 -1.44 9.49
CA ALA A 23 18.54 -1.28 10.24
C ALA A 23 17.34 -1.75 9.40
N ALA A 24 16.34 -2.31 10.09
CA ALA A 24 15.11 -2.77 9.47
C ALA A 24 14.44 -1.63 8.68
N PRO A 25 13.80 -1.95 7.54
CA PRO A 25 13.12 -0.95 6.74
C PRO A 25 12.03 -0.23 7.54
N VAL A 26 12.03 1.11 7.51
CA VAL A 26 11.23 1.93 8.45
C VAL A 26 9.75 1.79 8.16
N LEU A 27 9.34 1.81 6.88
CA LEU A 27 7.93 1.69 6.51
C LEU A 27 7.39 0.31 6.88
N HIS A 28 8.07 -0.78 6.51
CA HIS A 28 7.64 -2.15 6.83
C HIS A 28 7.60 -2.40 8.33
N ASN A 29 8.65 -2.00 9.06
CA ASN A 29 8.72 -2.22 10.50
C ASN A 29 7.66 -1.41 11.26
N THR A 30 7.37 -0.18 10.83
CA THR A 30 6.34 0.64 11.47
C THR A 30 4.93 0.18 11.08
N ALA A 31 4.65 0.04 9.78
CA ALA A 31 3.32 -0.30 9.30
C ALA A 31 2.91 -1.72 9.70
N LEU A 32 3.70 -2.73 9.34
CA LEU A 32 3.33 -4.13 9.56
C LEU A 32 3.48 -4.51 11.04
N ALA A 33 4.66 -4.30 11.63
CA ALA A 33 4.97 -4.84 12.95
C ALA A 33 4.40 -4.01 14.10
N GLN A 34 4.42 -2.67 14.00
CA GLN A 34 3.95 -1.80 15.09
C GLN A 34 2.47 -1.40 14.97
N LEU A 35 1.99 -1.14 13.75
CA LEU A 35 0.62 -0.65 13.51
C LEU A 35 -0.36 -1.75 13.07
N GLY A 36 0.12 -2.93 12.66
CA GLY A 36 -0.74 -3.97 12.07
C GLY A 36 -1.41 -3.52 10.77
N MET A 37 -0.84 -2.51 10.09
CA MET A 37 -1.38 -1.89 8.89
C MET A 37 -0.85 -2.62 7.65
N PRO A 38 -1.71 -3.19 6.79
CA PRO A 38 -1.30 -3.81 5.53
C PRO A 38 -0.61 -2.83 4.58
N LEU A 39 0.36 -3.34 3.82
CA LEU A 39 1.06 -2.65 2.75
C LEU A 39 0.72 -3.25 1.40
N ILE A 40 0.61 -2.40 0.38
CA ILE A 40 0.64 -2.78 -1.04
C ILE A 40 1.81 -2.04 -1.67
N ASP A 41 2.88 -2.79 -1.97
CA ASP A 41 4.08 -2.25 -2.59
C ASP A 41 3.96 -2.22 -4.12
N CYS A 42 4.71 -1.33 -4.74
CA CYS A 42 4.87 -1.23 -6.20
C CYS A 42 3.54 -1.04 -6.95
N VAL A 43 2.61 -0.27 -6.38
CA VAL A 43 1.35 0.05 -7.04
C VAL A 43 1.63 0.93 -8.27
N ASN A 44 1.08 0.56 -9.43
CA ASN A 44 1.10 1.45 -10.58
C ASN A 44 0.01 2.52 -10.42
N VAL A 45 0.41 3.76 -10.15
CA VAL A 45 -0.49 4.90 -9.92
C VAL A 45 -0.52 5.90 -11.08
N THR A 46 0.16 5.63 -12.20
CA THR A 46 0.32 6.61 -13.28
C THR A 46 -1.02 7.07 -13.87
N GLU A 47 -1.88 6.14 -14.25
CA GLU A 47 -3.20 6.45 -14.81
C GLU A 47 -4.12 7.07 -13.75
N LEU A 48 -4.08 6.55 -12.51
CA LEU A 48 -4.85 7.10 -11.40
C LEU A 48 -4.50 8.58 -11.15
N ALA A 49 -3.22 8.94 -11.17
CA ALA A 49 -2.76 10.31 -10.98
C ALA A 49 -3.27 11.24 -12.10
N GLN A 50 -3.28 10.77 -13.35
CA GLN A 50 -3.83 11.51 -14.48
C GLN A 50 -5.33 11.78 -14.29
N VAL A 51 -6.11 10.74 -14.00
CA VAL A 51 -7.56 10.87 -13.78
C VAL A 51 -7.85 11.82 -12.62
N CYS A 52 -7.18 11.66 -11.48
CA CYS A 52 -7.32 12.54 -10.31
C CYS A 52 -7.07 14.02 -10.66
N ALA A 53 -6.08 14.31 -11.52
CA ALA A 53 -5.77 15.66 -11.97
C ALA A 53 -6.84 16.20 -12.94
N GLU A 54 -7.35 15.38 -13.85
CA GLU A 54 -8.39 15.78 -14.81
C GLU A 54 -9.73 16.12 -14.15
N ILE A 55 -10.12 15.37 -13.12
CA ILE A 55 -11.42 15.55 -12.43
C ILE A 55 -11.33 16.34 -11.12
N GLU A 56 -10.12 16.81 -10.76
CA GLU A 56 -9.83 17.55 -9.52
C GLU A 56 -10.28 16.82 -8.23
N ARG A 57 -10.17 15.49 -8.19
CA ARG A 57 -10.61 14.66 -7.06
C ARG A 57 -9.69 13.46 -6.85
N CYS A 58 -9.15 13.33 -5.65
CA CYS A 58 -8.31 12.19 -5.23
C CYS A 58 -9.01 11.24 -4.24
N SER A 59 -10.31 11.41 -4.04
CA SER A 59 -11.13 10.55 -3.17
C SER A 59 -12.02 9.67 -4.05
N PHE A 60 -11.93 8.36 -3.82
CA PHE A 60 -12.62 7.33 -4.59
C PHE A 60 -12.89 6.11 -3.70
N LEU A 61 -13.78 5.23 -4.14
CA LEU A 61 -13.93 3.92 -3.53
C LEU A 61 -12.70 3.08 -3.87
N PHE A 62 -11.93 2.71 -2.86
CA PHE A 62 -10.86 1.74 -2.99
C PHE A 62 -11.42 0.33 -2.80
N ALA A 63 -11.32 -0.52 -3.82
CA ALA A 63 -11.76 -1.91 -3.76
C ALA A 63 -10.57 -2.85 -4.00
N LEU A 64 -10.48 -3.88 -3.15
CA LEU A 64 -9.42 -4.87 -3.22
C LEU A 64 -9.98 -6.25 -2.85
N GLY A 65 -9.65 -7.25 -3.67
CA GLY A 65 -9.87 -8.66 -3.38
C GLY A 65 -8.56 -9.44 -3.47
N THR A 66 -8.45 -10.50 -2.68
CA THR A 66 -7.35 -11.47 -2.75
C THR A 66 -7.86 -12.88 -2.49
N ILE A 67 -7.07 -13.88 -2.86
CA ILE A 67 -7.37 -15.30 -2.59
C ILE A 67 -6.93 -15.68 -1.18
N PRO A 68 -7.72 -16.46 -0.41
CA PRO A 68 -7.33 -16.86 0.94
C PRO A 68 -6.29 -18.00 0.89
N VAL A 69 -5.00 -17.63 0.93
CA VAL A 69 -3.89 -18.59 0.99
C VAL A 69 -3.36 -18.71 2.42
N ARG A 70 -3.48 -19.90 3.01
CA ARG A 70 -2.98 -20.16 4.38
C ARG A 70 -1.46 -20.10 4.42
N GLY A 71 -0.92 -19.36 5.40
CA GLY A 71 0.53 -19.25 5.63
C GLY A 71 1.26 -18.28 4.69
N ALA A 72 0.55 -17.61 3.77
CA ALA A 72 1.15 -16.58 2.94
C ALA A 72 1.46 -15.32 3.77
N THR A 73 2.62 -14.72 3.55
CA THR A 73 3.02 -13.43 4.15
C THR A 73 2.71 -12.24 3.26
N GLY A 74 2.29 -12.49 2.02
CA GLY A 74 1.91 -11.51 1.01
C GLY A 74 1.38 -12.22 -0.23
N LEU A 75 0.59 -11.51 -1.05
CA LEU A 75 0.00 -12.04 -2.27
C LEU A 75 -0.03 -10.94 -3.34
N PRO A 76 0.08 -11.30 -4.64
CA PRO A 76 -0.22 -10.36 -5.70
C PRO A 76 -1.69 -9.93 -5.61
N VAL A 77 -1.92 -8.65 -5.89
CA VAL A 77 -3.24 -8.02 -5.80
C VAL A 77 -3.48 -7.09 -6.98
N ASN A 78 -4.74 -6.84 -7.29
CA ASN A 78 -5.17 -5.85 -8.28
C ASN A 78 -6.11 -4.84 -7.64
N PRO A 79 -5.59 -3.80 -6.96
CA PRO A 79 -6.40 -2.77 -6.33
C PRO A 79 -7.12 -1.93 -7.39
N LEU A 80 -8.36 -1.58 -7.12
CA LEU A 80 -9.20 -0.76 -8.00
C LEU A 80 -9.52 0.58 -7.33
N ALA A 81 -9.36 1.66 -8.08
CA ALA A 81 -9.90 2.97 -7.75
C ALA A 81 -11.19 3.19 -8.54
N ILE A 82 -12.30 3.40 -7.84
CA ILE A 82 -13.64 3.55 -8.43
C ILE A 82 -14.17 4.95 -8.08
N PHE A 83 -14.31 5.79 -9.11
CA PHE A 83 -14.66 7.21 -9.02
C PHE A 83 -16.17 7.50 -9.02
#